data_AF-A0A143QST9-F1
#
_entry.id   AF-A0A143QST9-F1
#
_cell.length_a   1.000
_cell.length_b   1.000
_cell.length_c   1.000
_cell.angle_alpha   90.00
_cell.angle_beta   90.00
_cell.angle_gamma   90.00
#
_symmetry.space_group_name_H-M   'P 1'
#
loop_
_entity.id
_entity.type
_entity.pdbx_description
1 polymer ?
#
loop_
_entity_poly.entity_id
_entity_poly.type
_entity_poly.pdbx_seq_one_letter_code
_entity_poly.pdbx_strand_id
1 'polypeptide(L)'
;MGRVNAADLEIGEPDDAARRILGATVHAGAVSVRIVEVEAYGGPIDGPWPDPAAHSFRGPTPRNAVMFGPAGRLYVYLSYGMHLCMNVSCGPDGTAAAVLLRAGQVVAGHDLVDGRRGGGKLRTARVEAGWARGPGNLGRALGVGLADNGTDLFDASSPITLELLEHPLGDEALKVGPRVGVSVAVDRPWRFWLPASPAVSNYRRSPRAPQPGLREG
;
A
#
# COMPACT_ATOMS: atom_id res chain seq x y z
N MET A 1 27.92 -4.38 1.01
CA MET A 1 26.47 -4.55 0.73
C MET A 1 25.72 -3.69 1.74
N GLY A 2 25.03 -2.64 1.30
CA GLY A 2 24.23 -1.81 2.21
C GLY A 2 23.04 -2.63 2.73
N ARG A 3 22.73 -2.52 4.02
CA ARG A 3 21.50 -3.14 4.56
C ARG A 3 20.31 -2.33 4.07
N VAL A 4 19.37 -3.00 3.41
CA VAL A 4 18.09 -2.43 3.03
C VAL A 4 17.34 -1.96 4.28
N ASN A 5 16.85 -0.71 4.29
CA ASN A 5 16.24 -0.08 5.47
C ASN A 5 15.28 1.08 5.10
N ALA A 6 14.80 1.83 6.11
CA ALA A 6 13.87 2.95 5.91
C ALA A 6 14.41 4.07 4.99
N ALA A 7 15.73 4.29 4.93
CA ALA A 7 16.36 5.25 4.03
C ALA A 7 16.16 4.89 2.55
N ASP A 8 15.91 3.62 2.22
CA ASP A 8 15.49 3.22 0.87
C ASP A 8 14.11 3.80 0.47
N LEU A 9 13.35 4.33 1.44
CA LEU A 9 12.04 4.97 1.22
C LEU A 9 12.11 6.50 1.37
N GLU A 10 13.26 7.06 1.73
CA GLU A 10 13.55 8.51 1.69
C GLU A 10 13.93 8.95 0.26
N ILE A 11 13.13 8.56 -0.72
CA ILE A 11 13.42 8.72 -2.15
C ILE A 11 12.65 9.88 -2.79
N GLY A 12 13.11 10.27 -3.99
CA GLY A 12 12.84 11.56 -4.63
C GLY A 12 11.36 11.83 -4.95
N GLU A 13 10.58 10.80 -5.30
CA GLU A 13 9.14 10.93 -5.53
C GLU A 13 8.32 9.77 -4.89
N PRO A 14 7.02 9.96 -4.59
CA PRO A 14 6.18 8.92 -3.99
C PRO A 14 6.06 7.64 -4.83
N ASP A 15 6.18 7.74 -6.16
CA ASP A 15 6.16 6.59 -7.05
C ASP A 15 7.46 5.78 -7.04
N ASP A 16 8.60 6.41 -6.78
CA ASP A 16 9.84 5.67 -6.50
C ASP A 16 9.64 4.75 -5.28
N ALA A 17 9.02 5.26 -4.21
CA ALA A 17 8.70 4.47 -3.03
C ALA A 17 7.73 3.33 -3.32
N ALA A 18 6.74 3.57 -4.18
CA ALA A 18 5.84 2.51 -4.62
C ALA A 18 6.60 1.41 -5.39
N ARG A 19 7.53 1.77 -6.28
CA ARG A 19 8.39 0.81 -6.99
C ARG A 19 9.30 0.05 -6.05
N ARG A 20 9.85 0.72 -5.03
CA ARG A 20 10.72 0.11 -4.03
C ARG A 20 10.01 -0.94 -3.17
N ILE A 21 8.75 -0.67 -2.82
CA ILE A 21 7.91 -1.54 -1.98
C ILE A 21 7.28 -2.68 -2.80
N LEU A 22 7.05 -2.49 -4.10
CA LEU A 22 6.46 -3.55 -4.93
C LEU A 22 7.35 -4.80 -4.94
N GLY A 23 6.76 -5.94 -4.56
CA GLY A 23 7.48 -7.21 -4.41
C GLY A 23 8.09 -7.46 -3.03
N ALA A 24 8.12 -6.46 -2.15
CA ALA A 24 8.52 -6.61 -0.74
C ALA A 24 7.58 -7.55 0.02
N THR A 25 8.01 -8.02 1.19
CA THR A 25 7.22 -8.88 2.08
C THR A 25 6.86 -8.13 3.36
N VAL A 26 5.58 -8.13 3.72
CA VAL A 26 5.12 -7.69 5.04
C VAL A 26 4.99 -8.92 5.94
N HIS A 27 5.58 -8.85 7.12
CA HIS A 27 5.45 -9.86 8.17
C HIS A 27 4.59 -9.32 9.30
N ALA A 28 3.64 -10.13 9.77
CA ALA A 28 2.81 -9.84 10.93
C ALA A 28 2.64 -11.14 11.75
N GLY A 29 3.46 -11.29 12.80
CA GLY A 29 3.60 -12.56 13.50
C GLY A 29 3.98 -13.71 12.55
N ALA A 30 3.17 -14.78 12.53
CA ALA A 30 3.39 -15.94 11.67
C ALA A 30 2.90 -15.77 10.22
N VAL A 31 2.22 -14.65 9.90
CA VAL A 31 1.73 -14.39 8.54
C VAL A 31 2.76 -13.56 7.79
N SER A 32 3.02 -13.95 6.55
CA SER A 32 3.86 -13.17 5.64
C SER A 32 3.16 -13.04 4.30
N VAL A 33 3.16 -11.82 3.75
CA VAL A 33 2.48 -11.50 2.50
C VAL A 33 3.42 -10.73 1.59
N ARG A 34 3.70 -11.29 0.42
CA ARG A 34 4.40 -10.60 -0.66
C ARG A 34 3.47 -9.57 -1.29
N ILE A 35 3.88 -8.31 -1.34
CA ILE A 35 3.11 -7.21 -1.92
C ILE A 35 3.18 -7.29 -3.45
N VAL A 36 2.02 -7.33 -4.10
CA VAL A 36 1.90 -7.49 -5.57
C VAL A 36 1.21 -6.31 -6.24
N GLU A 37 0.69 -5.38 -5.45
CA GLU A 37 0.03 -4.17 -5.93
C GLU A 37 0.12 -3.06 -4.87
N VAL A 38 0.47 -1.86 -5.30
CA VAL A 38 0.56 -0.66 -4.47
C VAL A 38 0.03 0.58 -5.20
N GLU A 39 -0.27 1.63 -4.44
CA GLU A 39 -0.56 2.97 -4.98
C GLU A 39 0.22 4.05 -4.23
N ALA A 40 0.83 4.98 -4.97
CA ALA A 40 1.50 6.14 -4.42
C ALA A 40 0.50 7.28 -4.14
N TYR A 41 0.76 8.01 -3.06
CA TYR A 41 0.03 9.21 -2.65
C TYR A 41 1.01 10.28 -2.19
N GLY A 42 0.76 11.50 -2.66
CA GLY A 42 1.57 12.67 -2.34
C GLY A 42 1.08 13.42 -1.11
N GLY A 43 1.14 14.74 -1.19
CA GLY A 43 0.98 15.66 -0.07
C GLY A 43 0.12 16.89 -0.37
N PRO A 44 0.23 17.90 0.50
CA PRO A 44 -0.45 19.20 0.37
C PRO A 44 -0.21 19.92 -0.95
N ILE A 45 -1.09 20.88 -1.28
CA ILE A 45 -0.99 21.71 -2.49
C ILE A 45 0.31 22.54 -2.56
N ASP A 46 0.83 22.94 -1.41
CA ASP A 46 2.08 23.69 -1.20
C ASP A 46 3.28 22.79 -0.91
N GLY A 47 3.08 21.46 -0.91
CA GLY A 47 4.13 20.47 -0.78
C GLY A 47 4.82 20.15 -2.11
N PRO A 48 5.92 19.37 -2.07
CA PRO A 48 6.68 19.01 -3.27
C PRO A 48 5.92 18.09 -4.23
N TRP A 49 4.95 17.32 -3.72
CA TRP A 49 4.18 16.36 -4.52
C TRP A 49 2.67 16.54 -4.29
N PRO A 50 2.06 17.63 -4.77
CA PRO A 50 0.65 17.92 -4.53
C PRO A 50 -0.23 16.80 -5.10
N ASP A 51 -1.17 16.30 -4.29
CA ASP A 51 -2.03 15.19 -4.68
C ASP A 51 -3.44 15.31 -4.09
N PRO A 52 -4.44 15.80 -4.85
CA PRO A 52 -5.80 15.99 -4.36
C PRO A 52 -6.52 14.69 -3.96
N ALA A 53 -5.99 13.52 -4.34
CA ALA A 53 -6.54 12.23 -3.93
C ALA A 53 -6.00 11.72 -2.58
N ALA A 54 -4.95 12.36 -2.03
CA ALA A 54 -4.31 11.93 -0.79
C ALA A 54 -5.03 12.48 0.45
N HIS A 55 -4.98 11.72 1.55
CA HIS A 55 -5.50 12.18 2.85
C HIS A 55 -4.76 13.40 3.39
N SER A 56 -3.52 13.59 2.99
CA SER A 56 -2.62 14.69 3.35
C SER A 56 -2.88 15.99 2.57
N PHE A 57 -3.70 15.98 1.51
CA PHE A 57 -3.83 17.13 0.60
C PHE A 57 -4.25 18.44 1.27
N ARG A 58 -5.11 18.35 2.30
CA ARG A 58 -5.58 19.52 3.06
C ARG A 58 -4.68 19.88 4.25
N GLY A 59 -3.50 19.27 4.34
CA GLY A 59 -2.57 19.45 5.45
C GLY A 59 -2.68 18.40 6.55
N PRO A 60 -1.86 18.56 7.61
CA PRO A 60 -1.76 17.61 8.70
C PRO A 60 -3.00 17.62 9.61
N THR A 61 -3.40 16.43 10.02
CA THR A 61 -4.46 16.14 10.99
C THR A 61 -4.00 14.99 11.89
N PRO A 62 -4.57 14.80 13.09
CA PRO A 62 -4.21 13.64 13.93
C PRO A 62 -4.36 12.30 13.20
N ARG A 63 -5.30 12.20 12.26
CA ARG A 63 -5.56 10.98 11.49
C ARG A 63 -4.47 10.67 10.46
N ASN A 64 -3.87 11.68 9.82
CA ASN A 64 -2.89 11.47 8.74
C ASN A 64 -1.46 11.82 9.16
N ALA A 65 -1.23 12.14 10.45
CA ALA A 65 0.06 12.59 10.97
C ALA A 65 1.23 11.65 10.61
N VAL A 66 0.99 10.34 10.55
CA VAL A 66 1.99 9.34 10.13
C VAL A 66 2.54 9.61 8.73
N MET A 67 1.71 10.12 7.80
CA MET A 67 2.16 10.44 6.45
C MET A 67 3.19 11.57 6.42
N PHE A 68 3.23 12.44 7.44
CA PHE A 68 4.15 13.56 7.57
C PHE A 68 5.37 13.22 8.44
N GLY A 69 5.44 12.00 8.98
CA GLY A 69 6.55 11.57 9.83
C GLY A 69 7.68 10.92 9.05
N PRO A 70 8.63 10.26 9.75
CA PRO A 70 9.74 9.56 9.11
C PRO A 70 9.26 8.50 8.13
N ALA A 71 10.07 8.20 7.10
CA ALA A 71 9.81 7.10 6.17
C ALA A 71 9.77 5.74 6.89
N GLY A 72 9.00 4.79 6.34
CA GLY A 72 8.91 3.43 6.88
C GLY A 72 7.95 3.26 8.06
N ARG A 73 7.06 4.22 8.32
CA ARG A 73 6.01 4.10 9.35
C ARG A 73 4.72 3.55 8.76
N LEU A 74 4.08 2.64 9.49
CA LEU A 74 2.79 2.07 9.09
C LEU A 74 1.66 3.06 9.35
N TYR A 75 0.99 3.52 8.29
CA TYR A 75 -0.22 4.32 8.39
C TYR A 75 -1.47 3.45 8.19
N VAL A 76 -2.22 3.21 9.26
CA VAL A 76 -3.46 2.42 9.25
C VAL A 76 -4.68 3.32 9.41
N TYR A 77 -5.69 3.13 8.57
CA TYR A 77 -6.95 3.86 8.70
C TYR A 77 -8.16 3.01 8.34
N LEU A 78 -9.31 3.36 8.91
CA LEU A 78 -10.60 2.75 8.56
C LEU A 78 -11.18 3.41 7.30
N SER A 79 -11.28 2.64 6.23
CA SER A 79 -11.92 3.00 4.96
C SER A 79 -13.39 2.56 4.97
N TYR A 80 -14.28 3.49 4.60
CA TYR A 80 -15.73 3.29 4.55
C TYR A 80 -16.34 2.64 5.81
N GLY A 81 -15.74 2.89 6.98
CA GLY A 81 -16.21 2.37 8.27
C GLY A 81 -16.05 0.85 8.47
N MET A 82 -15.47 0.11 7.52
CA MET A 82 -15.49 -1.36 7.55
C MET A 82 -14.14 -2.02 7.23
N HIS A 83 -13.24 -1.33 6.55
CA HIS A 83 -12.00 -1.94 6.03
C HIS A 83 -10.78 -1.18 6.50
N LEU A 84 -9.86 -1.84 7.19
CA LEU A 84 -8.57 -1.25 7.51
C LEU A 84 -7.68 -1.30 6.27
N CYS A 85 -7.21 -0.13 5.86
CA CYS A 85 -6.20 0.03 4.81
C CYS A 85 -4.86 0.37 5.48
N MET A 86 -3.77 -0.08 4.87
CA MET A 86 -2.41 0.15 5.36
C MET A 86 -1.59 0.86 4.30
N ASN A 87 -0.78 1.81 4.73
CA ASN A 87 0.16 2.52 3.89
C ASN A 87 1.52 2.55 4.60
N VAL A 88 2.57 2.80 3.84
CA VAL A 88 3.92 3.02 4.36
C VAL A 88 4.27 4.48 4.09
N SER A 89 4.60 5.27 5.12
CA SER A 89 5.12 6.63 4.90
C SER A 89 6.43 6.58 4.12
N CYS A 90 6.65 7.58 3.29
CA CYS A 90 7.87 7.71 2.50
C CYS A 90 8.23 9.19 2.30
N GLY A 91 9.41 9.43 1.74
CA GLY A 91 9.96 10.77 1.59
C GLY A 91 10.59 11.32 2.88
N PRO A 92 11.13 12.54 2.84
CA PRO A 92 11.77 13.18 3.99
C PRO A 92 10.78 13.43 5.14
N ASP A 93 11.27 13.30 6.38
CA ASP A 93 10.48 13.65 7.57
C ASP A 93 9.94 15.10 7.49
N GLY A 94 8.68 15.28 7.89
CA GLY A 94 7.93 16.53 7.72
C GLY A 94 7.25 16.69 6.35
N THR A 95 7.57 15.85 5.35
CA THR A 95 6.98 15.91 4.01
C THR A 95 5.96 14.79 3.81
N ALA A 96 4.73 15.13 3.44
CA ALA A 96 3.70 14.11 3.30
C ALA A 96 3.84 13.27 2.03
N ALA A 97 4.07 11.98 2.19
CA ALA A 97 3.85 10.97 1.17
C ALA A 97 3.63 9.59 1.79
N ALA A 98 2.88 8.74 1.08
CA ALA A 98 2.73 7.35 1.49
C ALA A 98 2.41 6.43 0.32
N VAL A 99 2.71 5.15 0.51
CA VAL A 99 2.38 4.07 -0.43
C VAL A 99 1.31 3.18 0.19
N LEU A 100 0.12 3.16 -0.39
CA LEU A 100 -0.95 2.23 -0.04
C LEU A 100 -0.55 0.81 -0.45
N LEU A 101 -0.58 -0.11 0.50
CA LEU A 101 -0.44 -1.54 0.23
C LEU A 101 -1.80 -2.08 -0.20
N ARG A 102 -1.95 -2.41 -1.48
CA ARG A 102 -3.26 -2.74 -2.04
C ARG A 102 -3.56 -4.22 -2.09
N ALA A 103 -2.61 -5.02 -2.51
CA ALA A 103 -2.83 -6.45 -2.60
C ALA A 103 -1.53 -7.21 -2.39
N GLY A 104 -1.68 -8.44 -1.95
CA GLY A 104 -0.54 -9.32 -1.75
C GLY A 104 -0.89 -10.79 -1.89
N GLN A 105 0.15 -11.60 -2.03
CA GLN A 105 0.10 -13.05 -2.02
C GLN A 105 0.60 -13.54 -0.67
N VAL A 106 -0.19 -14.35 0.01
CA VAL A 106 0.22 -15.00 1.26
C VAL A 106 1.32 -15.99 0.93
N VAL A 107 2.44 -15.92 1.66
CA VAL A 107 3.60 -16.81 1.51
C VAL A 107 3.86 -17.63 2.77
N ALA A 108 3.39 -17.17 3.94
CA ALA A 108 3.42 -17.91 5.20
C ALA A 108 2.17 -17.65 6.04
N GLY A 109 1.84 -18.58 6.96
CA GLY A 109 0.70 -18.45 7.86
C GLY A 109 -0.67 -18.72 7.22
N HIS A 110 -0.71 -19.56 6.17
CA HIS A 110 -1.91 -19.81 5.37
C HIS A 110 -3.14 -20.24 6.21
N ASP A 111 -2.97 -21.10 7.22
CA ASP A 111 -4.11 -21.57 8.03
C ASP A 111 -4.68 -20.46 8.93
N LEU A 112 -3.81 -19.57 9.44
CA LEU A 112 -4.23 -18.37 10.17
C LEU A 112 -4.99 -17.40 9.25
N VAL A 113 -4.50 -17.22 8.02
CA VAL A 113 -5.21 -16.39 7.04
C VAL A 113 -6.55 -17.02 6.69
N ASP A 114 -6.62 -18.33 6.45
CA ASP A 114 -7.89 -18.99 6.13
C ASP A 114 -8.94 -18.77 7.23
N GLY A 115 -8.55 -18.93 8.49
CA GLY A 115 -9.41 -18.62 9.65
C GLY A 115 -9.91 -17.17 9.66
N ARG A 116 -9.02 -16.19 9.43
CA ARG A 116 -9.39 -14.75 9.31
C ARG A 116 -10.29 -14.45 8.12
N ARG A 117 -10.26 -15.32 7.10
CA ARG A 117 -11.03 -15.22 5.85
C ARG A 117 -12.31 -16.07 5.85
N GLY A 118 -12.70 -16.59 7.02
CA GLY A 118 -13.97 -17.28 7.26
C GLY A 118 -13.85 -18.81 7.36
N GLY A 119 -12.70 -19.38 6.99
CA GLY A 119 -12.44 -20.81 7.02
C GLY A 119 -13.41 -21.67 6.20
N GLY A 120 -13.21 -22.99 6.25
CA GLY A 120 -14.20 -23.99 5.85
C GLY A 120 -14.47 -24.12 4.35
N LYS A 121 -13.81 -23.32 3.50
CA LYS A 121 -13.83 -23.51 2.05
C LYS A 121 -12.75 -24.52 1.66
N LEU A 122 -12.99 -25.28 0.59
CA LEU A 122 -11.94 -26.08 -0.03
C LEU A 122 -10.79 -25.15 -0.45
N ARG A 123 -9.62 -25.38 0.13
CA ARG A 123 -8.41 -24.59 -0.10
C ARG A 123 -7.90 -24.85 -1.52
N THR A 124 -8.12 -23.88 -2.40
CA THR A 124 -7.66 -23.91 -3.80
C THR A 124 -6.83 -22.67 -4.10
N ALA A 125 -5.97 -22.73 -5.11
CA ALA A 125 -5.15 -21.58 -5.52
C ALA A 125 -5.99 -20.32 -5.81
N ARG A 126 -7.21 -20.48 -6.34
CA ARG A 126 -8.14 -19.37 -6.57
C ARG A 126 -8.63 -18.73 -5.27
N VAL A 127 -8.89 -19.53 -4.24
CA VAL A 127 -9.32 -19.05 -2.91
C VAL A 127 -8.17 -18.30 -2.25
N GLU A 128 -6.96 -18.86 -2.26
CA GLU A 128 -5.77 -18.23 -1.68
C GLU A 128 -5.42 -16.90 -2.35
N ALA A 129 -5.46 -16.85 -3.70
CA ALA A 129 -5.29 -15.62 -4.46
C ALA A 129 -6.37 -14.55 -4.18
N GLY A 130 -7.45 -14.91 -3.48
CA GLY A 130 -8.49 -14.00 -3.04
C GLY A 130 -8.30 -13.47 -1.61
N TRP A 131 -7.43 -14.08 -0.80
CA TRP A 131 -7.34 -13.76 0.63
C TRP A 131 -6.87 -12.33 0.92
N ALA A 132 -5.89 -11.85 0.16
CA ALA A 132 -5.31 -10.50 0.28
C ALA A 132 -5.47 -9.67 -1.01
N ARG A 133 -6.50 -9.97 -1.82
CA ARG A 133 -6.83 -9.22 -3.04
C ARG A 133 -7.62 -7.96 -2.69
N GLY A 134 -6.95 -6.81 -2.66
CA GLY A 134 -7.53 -5.51 -2.35
C GLY A 134 -7.25 -5.05 -0.91
N PRO A 135 -7.24 -3.72 -0.64
CA PRO A 135 -6.55 -3.16 0.51
C PRO A 135 -7.15 -3.60 1.85
N GLY A 136 -8.48 -3.64 1.95
CA GLY A 136 -9.17 -4.16 3.14
C GLY A 136 -8.99 -5.67 3.34
N ASN A 137 -8.82 -6.44 2.26
CA ASN A 137 -8.56 -7.87 2.35
C ASN A 137 -7.14 -8.14 2.81
N LEU A 138 -6.17 -7.35 2.34
CA LEU A 138 -4.78 -7.41 2.79
C LEU A 138 -4.68 -7.15 4.30
N GLY A 139 -5.29 -6.06 4.80
CA GLY A 139 -5.32 -5.77 6.25
C GLY A 139 -5.92 -6.91 7.07
N ARG A 140 -7.03 -7.49 6.61
CA ARG A 140 -7.67 -8.65 7.26
C ARG A 140 -6.81 -9.92 7.21
N ALA A 141 -6.09 -10.17 6.12
CA ALA A 141 -5.22 -11.34 6.01
C ALA A 141 -4.06 -11.25 7.01
N LEU A 142 -3.42 -10.07 7.10
CA LEU A 142 -2.33 -9.80 8.05
C LEU A 142 -2.81 -9.69 9.50
N GLY A 143 -4.10 -9.43 9.73
CA GLY A 143 -4.69 -9.32 11.07
C GLY A 143 -4.38 -7.96 11.73
N VAL A 144 -4.16 -6.93 10.93
CA VAL A 144 -3.82 -5.58 11.38
C VAL A 144 -5.03 -4.90 12.00
N GLY A 145 -4.80 -4.20 13.12
CA GLY A 145 -5.73 -3.35 13.83
C GLY A 145 -5.34 -1.86 13.76
N LEU A 146 -6.20 -0.99 14.28
CA LEU A 146 -5.90 0.46 14.37
C LEU A 146 -4.74 0.78 15.32
N ALA A 147 -4.48 -0.10 16.30
CA ALA A 147 -3.38 0.07 17.25
C ALA A 147 -1.99 -0.07 16.61
N ASP A 148 -1.91 -0.65 15.41
CA ASP A 148 -0.67 -0.78 14.64
C ASP A 148 -0.30 0.53 13.89
N ASN A 149 -1.13 1.57 13.99
CA ASN A 149 -0.84 2.84 13.35
C ASN A 149 0.38 3.52 14.01
N GLY A 150 1.38 3.86 13.20
CA GLY A 150 2.64 4.46 13.62
C GLY A 150 3.78 3.47 13.83
N THR A 151 3.54 2.16 13.69
CA THR A 151 4.58 1.11 13.81
C THR A 151 5.78 1.40 12.91
N ASP A 152 7.00 1.26 13.46
CA ASP A 152 8.24 1.26 12.69
C ASP A 152 8.38 -0.05 11.93
N LEU A 153 8.28 -0.04 10.60
CA LEU A 153 8.32 -1.27 9.83
C LEU A 153 9.73 -1.86 9.66
N PHE A 154 10.77 -1.10 10.00
CA PHE A 154 12.17 -1.55 9.90
C PHE A 154 12.82 -1.86 11.25
N ASP A 155 12.11 -1.63 12.35
CA ASP A 155 12.49 -2.15 13.65
C ASP A 155 12.15 -3.64 13.73
N ALA A 156 13.18 -4.49 13.88
CA ALA A 156 13.02 -5.94 13.96
C ALA A 156 12.21 -6.42 15.19
N SER A 157 12.02 -5.55 16.20
CA SER A 157 11.18 -5.82 17.37
C SER A 157 9.72 -5.45 17.18
N SER A 158 9.36 -4.77 16.08
CA SER A 158 7.97 -4.42 15.78
C SER A 158 7.10 -5.65 15.52
N PRO A 159 5.80 -5.60 15.90
CA PRO A 159 4.85 -6.67 15.62
C PRO A 159 4.58 -6.85 14.11
N ILE A 160 4.85 -5.81 13.33
CA ILE A 160 4.72 -5.79 11.88
C ILE A 160 6.00 -5.20 11.29
N THR A 161 6.60 -5.91 10.34
CA THR A 161 7.82 -5.46 9.65
C THR A 161 7.67 -5.53 8.14
N LEU A 162 8.48 -4.75 7.44
CA LEU A 162 8.58 -4.73 5.99
C LEU A 162 9.98 -5.16 5.56
N GLU A 163 10.06 -6.30 4.89
CA GLU A 163 11.26 -6.79 4.23
C GLU A 163 11.22 -6.37 2.76
N LEU A 164 11.99 -5.35 2.44
CA LEU A 164 12.21 -4.87 1.08
C LEU A 164 13.15 -5.82 0.31
N LEU A 165 12.97 -5.91 -1.01
CA LEU A 165 13.91 -6.63 -1.89
C LEU A 165 15.31 -6.00 -1.84
N GLU A 166 16.35 -6.81 -2.02
CA GLU A 166 17.74 -6.32 -2.12
C GLU A 166 17.91 -5.32 -3.27
N HIS A 167 17.27 -5.60 -4.42
CA HIS A 167 17.19 -4.71 -5.56
C HIS A 167 15.74 -4.49 -5.97
N PRO A 168 15.35 -3.28 -6.37
CA PRO A 168 14.01 -3.02 -6.88
C PRO A 168 13.75 -3.82 -8.15
N LEU A 169 12.49 -4.09 -8.43
CA LEU A 169 12.08 -4.75 -9.66
C LEU A 169 12.34 -3.82 -10.86
N GLY A 170 12.86 -4.38 -11.96
CA GLY A 170 12.99 -3.65 -13.22
C GLY A 170 11.62 -3.34 -13.84
N ASP A 171 11.54 -2.27 -14.64
CA ASP A 171 10.29 -1.77 -15.21
C ASP A 171 9.48 -2.82 -15.99
N GLU A 172 10.15 -3.75 -16.68
CA GLU A 172 9.52 -4.83 -17.43
C GLU A 172 8.74 -5.82 -16.54
N ALA A 173 9.06 -5.90 -15.25
CA ALA A 173 8.43 -6.82 -14.31
C ALA A 173 7.09 -6.31 -13.75
N LEU A 174 6.76 -5.03 -13.95
CA LEU A 174 5.56 -4.42 -13.40
C LEU A 174 4.73 -3.70 -14.48
N LYS A 175 3.51 -3.34 -14.11
CA LYS A 175 2.64 -2.46 -14.88
C LYS A 175 2.30 -1.24 -14.05
N VAL A 176 2.07 -0.14 -14.76
CA VAL A 176 1.77 1.18 -14.19
C VAL A 176 0.45 1.67 -14.76
N GLY A 177 -0.35 2.36 -13.95
CA GLY A 177 -1.63 2.88 -14.40
C GLY A 177 -2.35 3.74 -13.35
N PRO A 178 -3.60 4.13 -13.64
CA PRO A 178 -4.39 4.95 -12.73
C PRO A 178 -4.74 4.23 -11.43
N ARG A 179 -4.87 5.01 -10.36
CA ARG A 179 -5.30 4.53 -9.04
C ARG A 179 -6.77 4.11 -9.05
N VAL A 180 -7.11 3.13 -8.22
CA VAL A 180 -8.46 2.57 -8.09
C VAL A 180 -9.29 3.42 -7.14
N GLY A 181 -10.52 3.74 -7.56
CA GLY A 181 -11.51 4.35 -6.68
C GLY A 181 -11.29 5.83 -6.33
N VAL A 182 -10.22 6.47 -6.83
CA VAL A 182 -10.03 7.92 -6.69
C VAL A 182 -10.99 8.69 -7.61
N SER A 183 -11.50 9.84 -7.16
CA SER A 183 -12.41 10.70 -7.93
C SER A 183 -11.74 11.94 -8.53
N VAL A 184 -10.51 12.22 -8.11
CA VAL A 184 -9.67 13.34 -8.57
C VAL A 184 -8.28 12.82 -8.89
N ALA A 185 -7.51 13.54 -9.71
CA ALA A 185 -6.22 13.07 -10.24
C ALA A 185 -6.30 11.63 -10.79
N VAL A 186 -7.40 11.34 -11.50
CA VAL A 186 -7.87 10.00 -11.87
C VAL A 186 -6.99 9.31 -12.90
N ASP A 187 -6.29 10.09 -13.73
CA ASP A 187 -5.40 9.59 -14.78
C ASP A 187 -3.95 9.52 -14.31
N ARG A 188 -3.64 9.95 -13.07
CA ARG A 188 -2.27 9.93 -12.55
C ARG A 188 -1.77 8.47 -12.43
N PRO A 189 -0.64 8.11 -13.08
CA PRO A 189 -0.18 6.74 -13.22
C PRO A 189 0.57 6.26 -11.95
N TRP A 190 -0.09 6.35 -10.81
CA TRP A 190 0.49 6.10 -9.49
C TRP A 190 0.01 4.79 -8.85
N ARG A 191 -0.37 3.82 -9.68
CA ARG A 191 -0.65 2.44 -9.28
C ARG A 191 0.34 1.52 -9.96
N PHE A 192 0.94 0.62 -9.18
CA PHE A 192 1.98 -0.31 -9.64
C PHE A 192 1.59 -1.73 -9.26
N TRP A 193 1.72 -2.69 -10.18
CA TRP A 193 1.37 -4.09 -9.90
C TRP A 193 2.17 -5.12 -10.71
N LEU A 194 2.24 -6.34 -10.19
CA LEU A 194 2.85 -7.49 -10.85
C LEU A 194 1.82 -8.18 -11.76
N PRO A 195 1.91 -8.08 -13.10
CA PRO A 195 0.85 -8.49 -14.01
C PRO A 195 0.54 -10.00 -13.99
N ALA A 196 1.52 -10.83 -13.65
CA ALA A 196 1.35 -12.28 -13.58
C ALA A 196 0.69 -12.76 -12.28
N SER A 197 0.62 -11.91 -11.24
CA SER A 197 0.07 -12.34 -9.96
C SER A 197 -1.45 -12.43 -10.02
N PRO A 198 -2.03 -13.60 -9.71
CA PRO A 198 -3.47 -13.70 -9.63
C PRO A 198 -4.00 -12.86 -8.48
N ALA A 199 -3.22 -12.47 -7.47
CA ALA A 199 -3.71 -11.73 -6.31
C ALA A 199 -3.92 -10.22 -6.55
N VAL A 200 -3.57 -9.69 -7.73
CA VAL A 200 -3.82 -8.28 -8.08
C VAL A 200 -5.32 -7.96 -8.01
N SER A 201 -5.67 -6.82 -7.42
CA SER A 201 -7.06 -6.39 -7.29
C SER A 201 -7.63 -5.88 -8.62
N ASN A 202 -8.95 -6.00 -8.75
CA ASN A 202 -9.66 -5.51 -9.93
C ASN A 202 -9.61 -3.98 -9.98
N TYR A 203 -9.23 -3.43 -11.14
CA TYR A 203 -9.35 -2.00 -11.37
C TYR A 203 -10.82 -1.58 -11.35
N ARG A 204 -11.13 -0.51 -10.62
CA ARG A 204 -12.45 0.12 -10.59
C ARG A 204 -12.28 1.63 -10.60
N ARG A 205 -12.77 2.27 -11.66
CA ARG A 205 -12.86 3.72 -11.72
C ARG A 205 -13.92 4.22 -10.75
N SER A 206 -13.68 5.35 -10.10
CA SER A 206 -14.71 5.96 -9.26
C SER A 206 -15.90 6.41 -10.12
N PRO A 207 -17.15 6.16 -9.70
CA PRO A 207 -18.32 6.72 -10.38
C PRO A 207 -18.39 8.24 -10.25
N ARG A 208 -17.62 8.83 -9.32
CA ARG A 208 -17.51 10.28 -9.11
C ARG A 208 -16.38 10.93 -9.91
N ALA A 209 -15.63 10.16 -10.71
CA ALA A 209 -14.54 10.69 -11.53
C ALA A 209 -15.08 11.34 -12.82
N PRO A 210 -14.51 12.47 -13.30
CA PRO A 210 -14.89 13.11 -14.57
C PRO A 210 -14.86 12.13 -15.75
N GLN A 211 -15.64 12.29 -16.82
CA GLN A 211 -15.58 11.33 -17.94
C GLN A 211 -14.21 11.34 -18.63
N PRO A 212 -13.68 10.18 -19.07
CA PRO A 212 -12.45 10.13 -19.85
C PRO A 212 -12.56 11.02 -21.10
N GLY A 213 -11.63 11.95 -21.29
CA GLY A 213 -11.58 12.81 -22.50
C GLY A 213 -12.16 14.22 -22.35
N LEU A 214 -12.80 14.56 -21.23
CA LEU A 214 -13.08 15.95 -20.87
C LEU A 214 -11.90 16.46 -20.03
N ARG A 215 -10.91 17.11 -20.66
CA ARG A 215 -9.90 17.86 -19.92
C ARG A 215 -10.61 18.96 -19.13
N GLU A 216 -10.32 19.07 -17.84
CA GLU A 216 -10.72 20.21 -17.03
C GLU A 216 -10.13 21.47 -17.71
N GLY A 217 -11.03 22.38 -18.12
CA GLY A 217 -10.67 23.68 -18.70
C GLY A 217 -10.26 24.68 -17.64
#